data_AF-A0A9E4ZBX2-F1
#
_entry.id   AF-A0A9E4ZBX2-F1
#
_cell.length_a   1.000
_cell.length_b   1.000
_cell.length_c   1.000
_cell.angle_alpha   90.00
_cell.angle_beta   90.00
_cell.angle_gamma   90.00
#
_symmetry.space_group_name_H-M   'P 1'
#
loop_
_entity.id
_entity.type
_entity.pdbx_description
1 polymer ?
#
loop_
_entity_poly.entity_id
_entity_poly.type
_entity_poly.pdbx_seq_one_letter_code
_entity_poly.pdbx_strand_id
1 'polypeptide(L)'
;MAHGGFLRQHSDDPEFSSHVMHDYTQADLDEQTRGMLDFAVKLTKNPSGNKKEDVERLRSLGLDDQQILSTVLITCCFNFMTRLADGLGVEIQENRVEAAKRWMSADVQGMSWLMDRKEE
;
A
#
# COMPACT_ATOMS: atom_id res chain seq x y z
N MET A 1 0.38 -9.52 0.66
CA MET A 1 -0.83 -10.20 0.12
C MET A 1 -2.00 -10.32 1.10
N ALA A 2 -1.82 -10.45 2.43
CA ALA A 2 -2.96 -10.59 3.35
C ALA A 2 -3.94 -9.38 3.31
N HIS A 3 -3.40 -8.16 3.24
CA HIS A 3 -4.20 -6.93 3.29
C HIS A 3 -4.89 -6.58 1.96
N GLY A 4 -4.30 -6.96 0.81
CA GLY A 4 -4.95 -6.79 -0.50
C GLY A 4 -6.23 -7.62 -0.62
N GLY A 5 -6.21 -8.87 -0.14
CA GLY A 5 -7.41 -9.71 -0.07
C GLY A 5 -8.49 -9.13 0.85
N PHE A 6 -8.09 -8.52 1.97
CA PHE A 6 -9.02 -7.83 2.88
C PHE A 6 -9.64 -6.59 2.22
N LEU A 7 -8.83 -5.76 1.55
CA LEU A 7 -9.32 -4.59 0.82
C LEU A 7 -10.36 -5.00 -0.22
N ARG A 8 -10.08 -6.03 -1.02
CA ARG A 8 -11.03 -6.57 -2.01
C ARG A 8 -12.34 -7.05 -1.41
N GLN A 9 -12.29 -7.70 -0.25
CA GLN A 9 -13.51 -8.17 0.44
C GLN A 9 -14.40 -7.01 0.91
N HIS A 10 -13.82 -5.82 1.13
CA HIS A 10 -14.52 -4.67 1.70
C HIS A 10 -14.70 -3.51 0.71
N SER A 11 -14.08 -3.56 -0.48
CA SER A 11 -14.19 -2.52 -1.49
C SER A 11 -15.41 -2.69 -2.40
N ASP A 12 -16.01 -3.88 -2.45
CA ASP A 12 -17.01 -4.30 -3.46
C ASP A 12 -16.59 -4.05 -4.93
N ASP A 13 -15.32 -3.67 -5.15
CA ASP A 13 -14.70 -3.33 -6.42
C ASP A 13 -13.37 -4.10 -6.55
N PRO A 14 -13.35 -5.17 -7.35
CA PRO A 14 -12.15 -5.95 -7.63
C PRO A 14 -11.06 -5.20 -8.39
N GLU A 15 -11.42 -4.26 -9.27
CA GLU A 15 -10.46 -3.50 -10.08
C GLU A 15 -9.75 -2.45 -9.23
N PHE A 16 -10.49 -1.76 -8.36
CA PHE A 16 -9.93 -0.86 -7.37
C PHE A 16 -8.82 -1.51 -6.53
N SER A 17 -9.09 -2.71 -6.00
CA SER A 17 -8.09 -3.44 -5.21
C SER A 17 -6.85 -3.80 -6.03
N SER A 18 -7.03 -4.16 -7.31
CA SER A 18 -5.92 -4.45 -8.21
C SER A 18 -5.07 -3.20 -8.48
N HIS A 19 -5.70 -2.05 -8.73
CA HIS A 19 -4.99 -0.78 -8.90
C HIS A 19 -4.23 -0.40 -7.62
N VAL A 20 -4.87 -0.41 -6.45
CA VAL A 20 -4.20 -0.05 -5.19
C VAL A 20 -3.00 -0.95 -4.86
N MET A 21 -3.08 -2.25 -5.15
CA MET A 21 -1.96 -3.16 -4.91
C MET A 21 -0.74 -2.90 -5.79
N HIS A 22 -0.93 -2.30 -6.96
CA HIS A 22 0.13 -2.11 -7.94
C HIS A 22 0.54 -0.64 -8.10
N ASP A 23 -0.42 0.20 -8.51
CA ASP A 23 -0.28 1.64 -8.69
C ASP A 23 -1.60 2.31 -8.32
N TYR A 24 -1.68 2.75 -7.06
CA TYR A 24 -2.87 3.43 -6.54
C TYR A 24 -3.21 4.70 -7.32
N THR A 25 -2.29 5.27 -8.10
CA THR A 25 -2.59 6.49 -8.87
C THR A 25 -3.59 6.24 -9.99
N GLN A 26 -3.73 4.98 -10.44
CA GLN A 26 -4.72 4.52 -11.42
C GLN A 26 -6.09 4.21 -10.81
N ALA A 27 -6.20 4.18 -9.48
CA ALA A 27 -7.48 3.94 -8.82
C ALA A 27 -8.34 5.23 -8.80
N ASP A 28 -9.67 5.04 -8.91
CA ASP A 28 -10.63 6.12 -8.67
C ASP A 28 -10.67 6.42 -7.17
N LEU A 29 -10.08 7.55 -6.78
CA LEU A 29 -9.85 7.93 -5.40
C LEU A 29 -10.28 9.37 -5.20
N ASP A 30 -11.02 9.62 -4.12
CA ASP A 30 -11.24 10.99 -3.67
C ASP A 30 -9.94 11.69 -3.27
N GLU A 31 -9.97 13.02 -3.21
CA GLU A 31 -8.78 13.84 -2.97
C GLU A 31 -8.15 13.56 -1.59
N GLN A 32 -8.97 13.22 -0.59
CA GLN A 32 -8.50 12.89 0.76
C GLN A 32 -7.69 11.59 0.74
N THR A 33 -8.24 10.54 0.13
CA THR A 33 -7.63 9.22 0.06
C THR A 33 -6.37 9.24 -0.79
N ARG A 34 -6.41 9.94 -1.92
CA ARG A 34 -5.21 10.17 -2.73
C ARG A 34 -4.12 10.90 -1.94
N GLY A 35 -4.49 11.96 -1.21
CA GLY A 35 -3.55 12.71 -0.37
C GLY A 35 -2.93 11.87 0.75
N MET A 36 -3.70 11.01 1.40
CA MET A 36 -3.19 10.06 2.40
C MET A 36 -2.16 9.11 1.79
N LEU A 37 -2.45 8.55 0.61
CA LEU A 37 -1.56 7.62 -0.08
C LEU A 37 -0.29 8.32 -0.60
N ASP A 38 -0.41 9.52 -1.16
CA ASP A 38 0.74 10.36 -1.55
C ASP A 38 1.70 10.55 -0.36
N PHE A 39 1.15 10.91 0.81
CA PHE A 39 1.91 11.10 2.04
C PHE A 39 2.55 9.79 2.50
N ALA A 40 1.80 8.68 2.51
CA ALA A 40 2.32 7.37 2.91
C ALA A 40 3.48 6.89 2.01
N VAL A 41 3.37 7.13 0.70
CA VAL A 41 4.43 6.83 -0.27
C VAL A 41 5.67 7.69 -0.01
N LYS A 42 5.50 9.00 0.21
CA LYS A 42 6.61 9.90 0.56
C LYS A 42 7.31 9.46 1.84
N LEU A 43 6.55 9.18 2.90
CA LEU A 43 7.08 8.73 4.18
C LEU A 43 7.81 7.38 4.08
N THR A 44 7.36 6.51 3.19
CA THR A 44 8.01 5.22 2.92
C THR A 44 9.32 5.36 2.16
N LYS A 45 9.34 6.18 1.09
CA LYS A 45 10.48 6.30 0.18
C LYS A 45 11.54 7.30 0.63
N ASN A 46 11.13 8.38 1.30
CA ASN A 46 12.00 9.47 1.74
C ASN A 46 11.52 10.03 3.10
N PRO A 47 11.63 9.25 4.19
CA PRO A 47 11.10 9.64 5.50
C PRO A 47 11.69 10.96 6.02
N SER A 48 12.99 11.20 5.81
CA SER A 48 13.70 12.42 6.22
C SER A 48 13.31 13.66 5.42
N GLY A 49 12.65 13.48 4.27
CA GLY A 49 12.15 14.56 3.43
C GLY A 49 10.76 15.10 3.82
N ASN A 50 10.11 14.53 4.85
CA ASN A 50 8.85 15.05 5.35
C ASN A 50 9.05 16.37 6.10
N LYS A 51 8.15 17.32 5.84
CA LYS A 51 8.16 18.65 6.42
C LYS A 51 6.77 18.99 6.97
N LYS A 52 6.67 20.12 7.65
CA LYS A 52 5.39 20.60 8.21
C LYS A 52 4.34 20.80 7.11
N GLU A 53 4.76 21.25 5.94
CA GLU A 53 3.87 21.52 4.80
C GLU A 53 3.15 20.26 4.31
N ASP A 54 3.74 19.07 4.46
CA ASP A 54 3.09 17.82 4.09
C ASP A 54 1.89 17.51 5.00
N VAL A 55 2.02 17.83 6.29
CA VAL A 55 0.93 17.69 7.26
C VAL A 55 -0.15 18.76 7.02
N GLU A 56 0.24 20.00 6.73
CA GLU A 56 -0.74 21.05 6.41
C GLU A 56 -1.49 20.75 5.12
N ARG A 57 -0.86 20.11 4.13
CA ARG A 57 -1.55 19.62 2.92
C ARG A 57 -2.65 18.63 3.28
N LEU A 58 -2.40 17.67 4.17
CA LEU A 58 -3.44 16.73 4.61
C LEU A 58 -4.60 17.46 5.31
N ARG A 59 -4.31 18.45 6.16
CA ARG A 59 -5.37 19.29 6.77
C ARG A 59 -6.17 20.07 5.73
N SER A 60 -5.52 20.59 4.70
CA SER A 60 -6.19 21.33 3.62
C SER A 60 -7.15 20.47 2.80
N LEU A 61 -6.93 19.15 2.77
CA LEU A 61 -7.84 18.18 2.17
C LEU A 61 -9.02 17.83 3.10
N GLY A 62 -9.04 18.33 4.34
CA GLY A 62 -10.10 18.12 5.30
C GLY A 62 -9.85 17.00 6.32
N LEU A 63 -8.62 16.49 6.42
CA LEU A 63 -8.27 15.52 7.46
C LEU A 63 -8.08 16.21 8.80
N ASP A 64 -8.61 15.59 9.86
CA ASP A 64 -8.33 15.98 11.24
C ASP A 64 -6.98 15.41 11.75
N ASP A 65 -6.53 15.91 12.90
CA ASP A 65 -5.25 15.48 13.48
C ASP A 65 -5.23 13.98 13.86
N GLN A 66 -6.37 13.37 14.17
CA GLN A 66 -6.45 11.95 14.51
C GLN A 66 -6.31 11.07 13.25
N GLN A 67 -6.92 11.48 12.13
CA GLN A 67 -6.78 10.85 10.82
C GLN A 67 -5.35 10.96 10.29
N ILE A 68 -4.72 12.13 10.45
CA ILE A 68 -3.31 12.35 10.10
C ILE A 68 -2.40 11.45 10.96
N LEU A 69 -2.60 11.44 12.28
CA LEU A 69 -1.85 10.58 13.19
C LEU A 69 -2.00 9.10 12.80
N SER A 70 -3.23 8.66 12.49
CA SER A 70 -3.51 7.29 12.06
C SER A 70 -2.78 6.95 10.76
N THR A 71 -2.78 7.87 9.78
CA THR A 71 -2.06 7.72 8.51
C THR A 71 -0.56 7.50 8.75
N VAL A 72 0.05 8.31 9.61
CA VAL A 72 1.47 8.19 9.98
C VAL A 72 1.74 6.86 10.69
N LEU A 73 0.95 6.53 11.73
CA LEU A 73 1.14 5.32 12.53
C LEU A 73 1.02 4.05 11.69
N ILE A 74 -0.01 3.95 10.85
CA ILE A 74 -0.24 2.80 9.97
C ILE A 74 0.94 2.67 9.00
N THR A 75 1.34 3.77 8.35
CA THR A 75 2.49 3.77 7.42
C THR A 75 3.77 3.31 8.09
N CYS A 76 4.07 3.82 9.29
CA CYS A 76 5.26 3.43 10.07
C CYS A 76 5.21 1.96 10.50
N CYS A 77 4.05 1.48 10.95
CA CYS A 77 3.86 0.09 11.38
C CYS A 77 4.13 -0.89 10.23
N PHE A 78 3.56 -0.63 9.05
CA PHE A 78 3.82 -1.45 7.85
C PHE A 78 5.28 -1.38 7.39
N ASN A 79 5.90 -0.21 7.46
CA ASN A 79 7.32 -0.07 7.17
C ASN A 79 8.21 -0.89 8.10
N PHE A 80 7.89 -0.96 9.39
CA PHE A 80 8.56 -1.79 10.37
C PHE A 80 8.35 -3.29 10.09
N MET A 81 7.09 -3.72 9.92
CA MET A 81 6.77 -5.13 9.66
C MET A 81 7.40 -5.65 8.38
N THR A 82 7.40 -4.84 7.32
CA THR A 82 8.03 -5.20 6.03
C THR A 82 9.53 -5.44 6.21
N ARG A 83 10.23 -4.54 6.92
CA ARG A 83 11.67 -4.69 7.21
C ARG A 83 11.97 -5.87 8.13
N LEU A 84 11.08 -6.15 9.08
CA LEU A 84 11.22 -7.33 9.95
C LEU A 84 11.09 -8.62 9.15
N ALA A 85 10.08 -8.71 8.28
CA ALA A 85 9.87 -9.87 7.42
C ALA A 85 11.03 -10.07 6.44
N ASP A 86 11.43 -9.00 5.72
CA ASP A 86 12.55 -9.04 4.78
C ASP A 86 13.88 -9.38 5.50
N GLY A 87 14.15 -8.76 6.65
CA GLY A 87 15.39 -8.95 7.39
C GLY A 87 15.54 -10.33 8.03
N LEU A 88 14.43 -11.04 8.25
CA LEU A 88 14.41 -12.41 8.77
C LEU A 88 14.19 -13.47 7.69
N GLY A 89 14.02 -13.09 6.42
CA GLY A 89 13.76 -14.03 5.32
C GLY A 89 12.41 -14.74 5.45
N VAL A 90 11.37 -14.07 5.95
CA VAL A 90 10.04 -14.67 6.09
C VAL A 90 9.45 -14.96 4.71
N GLU A 91 9.24 -16.24 4.40
CA GLU A 91 8.64 -16.66 3.13
C GLU A 91 7.11 -16.67 3.16
N ILE A 92 6.51 -16.30 2.04
CA ILE A 92 5.06 -16.41 1.81
C ILE A 92 4.76 -17.82 1.29
N GLN A 93 3.80 -18.52 1.91
CA GLN A 93 3.38 -19.85 1.46
C GLN A 93 2.85 -19.85 0.02
N GLU A 94 3.18 -20.87 -0.76
CA GLU A 94 2.83 -20.97 -2.20
C GLU A 94 1.33 -20.84 -2.47
N ASN A 95 0.48 -21.42 -1.63
CA ASN A 95 -0.97 -21.31 -1.76
C ASN A 95 -1.47 -19.86 -1.69
N ARG A 96 -0.77 -18.96 -0.99
CA ARG A 96 -1.09 -17.53 -0.91
C ARG A 96 -0.67 -16.79 -2.16
N VAL A 97 0.44 -17.18 -2.77
CA VAL A 97 0.94 -16.62 -4.03
C VAL A 97 -0.02 -16.97 -5.18
N GLU A 98 -0.41 -18.24 -5.27
CA GLU A 98 -1.36 -18.71 -6.29
C GLU A 98 -2.75 -18.09 -6.12
N ALA A 99 -3.21 -17.89 -4.89
CA ALA A 99 -4.45 -17.17 -4.63
C ALA A 99 -4.38 -15.72 -5.14
N ALA A 100 -3.26 -15.02 -4.91
CA ALA A 100 -3.10 -13.65 -5.36
C ALA A 100 -3.03 -13.56 -6.90
N LYS A 101 -2.30 -14.48 -7.58
CA LYS A 101 -2.26 -14.54 -9.05
C LYS A 101 -3.64 -14.61 -9.68
N ARG A 102 -4.54 -15.44 -9.12
CA ARG A 102 -5.92 -15.59 -9.61
C ARG A 102 -6.76 -14.32 -9.54
N TRP A 103 -6.41 -13.38 -8.68
CA TRP A 103 -7.23 -12.21 -8.38
C TRP A 103 -6.67 -10.91 -8.96
N MET A 104 -5.43 -10.93 -9.46
CA MET A 104 -4.77 -9.76 -10.05
C MET A 104 -5.11 -9.63 -11.54
N SER A 105 -5.21 -8.40 -12.04
CA SER A 105 -5.41 -8.13 -13.46
C SER A 105 -4.24 -8.64 -14.31
N ALA A 106 -4.46 -8.80 -15.62
CA ALA A 106 -3.43 -9.29 -16.55
C ALA A 106 -2.17 -8.41 -16.54
N ASP A 107 -2.32 -7.09 -16.44
CA ASP A 107 -1.20 -6.14 -16.37
C ASP A 107 -0.34 -6.38 -15.13
N VAL A 108 -0.99 -6.64 -13.99
CA VAL A 108 -0.29 -6.92 -12.73
C VAL A 108 0.39 -8.28 -12.76
N GLN A 109 -0.26 -9.30 -13.35
CA GLN A 109 0.34 -10.63 -13.58
C GLN A 109 1.61 -10.60 -14.44
N GLY A 110 1.76 -9.60 -15.32
CA GLY A 110 2.96 -9.41 -16.12
C GLY A 110 4.19 -8.91 -15.35
N MET A 111 4.07 -8.59 -14.05
CA MET A 111 5.14 -7.98 -13.27
C MET A 111 5.97 -8.98 -12.49
N SER A 112 7.14 -9.32 -13.02
CA SER A 112 8.08 -10.30 -12.43
C SER A 112 8.41 -10.01 -10.96
N TRP A 113 8.69 -8.76 -10.60
CA TRP A 113 9.06 -8.40 -9.22
C TRP A 113 7.96 -8.68 -8.17
N LEU A 114 6.69 -8.77 -8.59
CA LEU A 114 5.55 -9.03 -7.72
C LEU A 114 5.17 -10.53 -7.72
N MET A 115 5.41 -11.22 -8.84
CA MET A 115 4.98 -12.60 -9.07
C MET A 115 6.06 -13.65 -8.82
N ASP A 116 7.31 -13.28 -9.04
CA ASP A 116 8.45 -14.19 -8.97
C ASP A 116 9.04 -14.17 -7.56
N ARG A 117 9.61 -15.31 -7.14
CA ARG A 117 10.35 -15.36 -5.87
C ARG A 117 11.60 -14.51 -5.98
N LYS A 118 11.96 -13.81 -4.91
CA LYS A 118 13.34 -13.33 -4.76
C LYS A 118 14.24 -14.56 -4.75
N GLU A 119 15.09 -14.70 -5.77
CA GLU A 119 16.12 -15.75 -5.83
C GLU A 119 17.05 -15.61 -4.62
N GLU A 120 17.55 -16.75 -4.10
CA GLU A 120 18.40 -16.87 -2.91
C GLU A 120 19.78 -16.20 -3.06
#